data_AF-A0A4P7MSY6-F1
#
_entry.id   AF-A0A4P7MSY6-F1
#
_cell.length_a   1.000
_cell.length_b   1.000
_cell.length_c   1.000
_cell.angle_alpha   90.00
_cell.angle_beta   90.00
_cell.angle_gamma   90.00
#
_symmetry.space_group_name_H-M   'P 1'
#
loop_
_entity.id
_entity.type
_entity.pdbx_description
1 polymer ?
#
loop_
_entity_poly.entity_id
_entity_poly.type
_entity_poly.pdbx_seq_one_letter_code
_entity_poly.pdbx_strand_id
1 'polypeptide(L)'
;MKSFGILSTFVFTAAAAPLAPRQEAIQTTNFSAATVQGGPGASITFDVAFPSGPSTSCSYSDDTSGAALPDVSPYLACADDRVSWQFRRIVSRPGSDGFYLLVVRYSDGPHSRAGSREWQAAEFPVVVGGDGVQETVYSGPADFPLANA
;
A
#
# COMPACT_ATOMS: atom_id res chain seq x y z
N MET A 1 -18.15 67.18 30.48
CA MET A 1 -17.47 65.90 30.82
C MET A 1 -18.55 64.99 31.39
N LYS A 2 -18.98 63.88 30.78
CA LYS A 2 -18.27 62.72 30.24
C LYS A 2 -19.17 62.03 29.20
N SER A 3 -18.57 61.61 28.08
CA SER A 3 -19.19 60.74 27.06
C SER A 3 -19.13 59.28 27.52
N PHE A 4 -20.19 58.52 27.30
CA PHE A 4 -20.18 57.05 27.40
C PHE A 4 -20.49 56.48 26.01
N GLY A 5 -19.44 56.03 25.32
CA GLY A 5 -19.55 55.30 24.06
C GLY A 5 -20.00 53.87 24.31
N ILE A 6 -21.02 53.43 23.58
CA ILE A 6 -21.53 52.06 23.62
C ILE A 6 -20.75 51.26 22.57
N LEU A 7 -19.92 50.31 23.02
CA LEU A 7 -19.21 49.36 22.17
C LEU A 7 -20.21 48.32 21.64
N SER A 8 -20.54 48.38 20.35
CA SER A 8 -21.28 47.32 19.65
C SER A 8 -20.35 46.14 19.39
N THR A 9 -20.53 45.05 20.15
CA THR A 9 -19.83 43.79 19.95
C THR A 9 -20.42 43.05 18.74
N PHE A 10 -19.68 42.99 17.64
CA PHE A 10 -20.01 42.10 16.51
C PHE A 10 -19.71 40.66 16.89
N VAL A 11 -20.75 39.83 17.01
CA VAL A 11 -20.61 38.38 17.17
C VAL A 11 -20.39 37.79 15.77
N PHE A 12 -19.13 37.43 15.45
CA PHE A 12 -18.83 36.62 14.28
C PHE A 12 -19.21 35.16 14.58
N THR A 13 -20.35 34.71 14.07
CA THR A 13 -20.66 33.28 14.00
C THR A 13 -19.81 32.65 12.90
N ALA A 14 -18.73 31.98 13.28
CA ALA A 14 -17.99 31.11 12.37
C ALA A 14 -18.89 29.91 12.00
N ALA A 15 -19.52 29.96 10.83
CA ALA A 15 -20.18 28.79 10.26
C ALA A 15 -19.08 27.81 9.82
N ALA A 16 -18.93 26.71 10.57
CA ALA A 16 -18.12 25.59 10.13
C ALA A 16 -18.72 25.05 8.83
N ALA A 17 -17.96 25.15 7.73
CA ALA A 17 -18.40 24.56 6.47
C ALA A 17 -18.61 23.05 6.68
N PRO A 18 -19.72 22.47 6.18
CA PRO A 18 -19.94 21.03 6.28
C PRO A 18 -18.76 20.32 5.61
N LEU A 19 -18.17 19.35 6.32
CA LEU A 19 -17.13 18.50 5.78
C LEU A 19 -17.66 17.86 4.50
N ALA A 20 -16.96 18.03 3.39
CA ALA A 20 -17.29 17.34 2.15
C ALA A 20 -17.38 15.83 2.43
N PRO A 21 -18.33 15.11 1.78
CA PRO A 21 -18.43 13.66 1.96
C PRO A 21 -17.07 13.02 1.70
N ARG A 22 -16.60 12.19 2.63
CA ARG A 22 -15.38 11.40 2.44
C ARG A 22 -15.63 10.50 1.23
N GLN A 23 -14.95 10.79 0.12
CA GLN A 23 -15.00 9.92 -1.04
C GLN A 23 -14.47 8.56 -0.61
N GLU A 24 -15.29 7.51 -0.68
CA GLU A 24 -14.83 6.16 -0.43
C GLU A 24 -13.70 5.86 -1.42
N ALA A 25 -12.52 5.54 -0.88
CA ALA A 25 -11.32 5.36 -1.67
C ALA A 25 -11.13 3.89 -2.01
N ILE A 26 -10.62 3.60 -3.21
CA ILE A 26 -10.15 2.26 -3.56
C ILE A 26 -9.07 1.88 -2.54
N GLN A 27 -9.17 0.70 -1.94
CA GLN A 27 -8.24 0.23 -0.91
C GLN A 27 -7.48 -0.98 -1.39
N THR A 28 -6.20 -1.04 -1.07
CA THR A 28 -5.46 -2.31 -1.07
C THR A 28 -5.63 -2.96 0.30
N THR A 29 -5.88 -4.27 0.34
CA THR A 29 -6.11 -5.06 1.56
C THR A 29 -5.51 -6.46 1.46
N ASN A 30 -5.45 -7.21 2.57
CA ASN A 30 -5.07 -8.63 2.60
C ASN A 30 -3.70 -8.96 1.98
N PHE A 31 -2.75 -8.03 2.09
CA PHE A 31 -1.40 -8.30 1.58
C PHE A 31 -0.73 -9.41 2.38
N SER A 32 -0.14 -10.34 1.65
CA SER A 32 0.73 -11.39 2.15
C SER A 32 1.90 -11.53 1.18
N ALA A 33 3.08 -11.77 1.73
CA ALA A 33 4.26 -12.08 0.95
C ALA A 33 5.10 -13.09 1.70
N ALA A 34 5.52 -14.14 1.00
CA ALA A 34 6.36 -15.17 1.56
C ALA A 34 7.37 -15.68 0.53
N THR A 35 8.54 -16.15 0.98
CA THR A 35 9.45 -16.93 0.14
C THR A 35 10.19 -17.97 0.96
N VAL A 36 10.41 -19.15 0.38
CA VAL A 36 11.12 -20.27 1.02
C VAL A 36 12.28 -20.71 0.15
N GLN A 37 13.51 -20.58 0.66
CA GLN A 37 14.71 -20.99 -0.05
C GLN A 37 14.73 -22.52 -0.24
N GLY A 38 14.77 -22.99 -1.48
CA GLY A 38 14.74 -24.42 -1.80
C GLY A 38 13.36 -25.07 -1.60
N GLY A 39 12.33 -24.28 -1.29
CA GLY A 39 10.92 -24.66 -1.23
C GLY A 39 10.14 -24.14 -2.44
N PRO A 40 8.84 -23.81 -2.30
CA PRO A 40 7.97 -23.35 -3.40
C PRO A 40 8.25 -21.93 -3.91
N GLY A 41 9.48 -21.41 -3.71
CA GLY A 41 9.90 -20.07 -4.09
C GLY A 41 9.07 -18.95 -3.43
N ALA A 42 8.83 -17.86 -4.17
CA ALA A 42 8.16 -16.68 -3.64
C ALA A 42 6.66 -16.64 -4.01
N SER A 43 5.87 -16.07 -3.12
CA SER A 43 4.46 -15.73 -3.34
C SER A 43 4.17 -14.34 -2.79
N ILE A 44 3.39 -13.56 -3.54
CA ILE A 44 2.87 -12.26 -3.11
C ILE A 44 1.40 -12.21 -3.51
N THR A 45 0.52 -11.86 -2.58
CA THR A 45 -0.93 -11.75 -2.83
C THR A 45 -1.51 -10.56 -2.10
N PHE A 46 -2.49 -9.89 -2.70
CA PHE A 46 -3.31 -8.86 -2.05
C PHE A 46 -4.60 -8.65 -2.83
N ASP A 47 -5.55 -7.95 -2.23
CA ASP A 47 -6.80 -7.55 -2.88
C ASP A 47 -6.87 -6.03 -3.07
N VAL A 48 -7.61 -5.61 -4.08
CA VAL A 48 -7.98 -4.21 -4.31
C VAL A 48 -9.50 -4.09 -4.27
N ALA A 49 -10.00 -3.44 -3.23
CA ALA A 49 -11.42 -3.22 -2.98
C ALA A 49 -11.87 -1.88 -3.58
N PHE A 50 -12.91 -1.93 -4.39
CA PHE A 50 -13.55 -0.74 -4.97
C PHE A 50 -14.76 -0.32 -4.12
N PRO A 51 -15.02 0.99 -3.94
CA PRO A 51 -16.17 1.49 -3.19
C PRO A 51 -17.50 0.92 -3.68
N SER A 52 -17.66 0.85 -5.00
CA SER A 52 -18.87 0.37 -5.67
C SER A 52 -18.47 -0.65 -6.72
N GLY A 53 -18.19 -1.89 -6.29
CA GLY A 53 -17.85 -2.96 -7.21
C GLY A 53 -17.23 -4.18 -6.54
N PRO A 54 -17.04 -5.27 -7.29
CA PRO A 54 -16.30 -6.42 -6.80
C PRO A 54 -14.82 -6.06 -6.60
N SER A 55 -14.21 -6.57 -5.53
CA SER A 55 -12.75 -6.52 -5.36
C SER A 55 -12.05 -7.34 -6.44
N THR A 56 -10.80 -6.98 -6.74
CA THR A 56 -9.93 -7.78 -7.60
C THR A 56 -8.75 -8.31 -6.80
N SER A 57 -8.28 -9.51 -7.17
CA SER A 57 -7.12 -10.13 -6.53
C SER A 57 -5.88 -9.96 -7.41
N CYS A 58 -4.76 -9.68 -6.76
CA CYS A 58 -3.45 -9.48 -7.36
C CYS A 58 -2.51 -10.52 -6.79
N SER A 59 -1.83 -11.28 -7.64
CA SER A 59 -0.94 -12.34 -7.19
C SER A 59 0.29 -12.50 -8.07
N TYR A 60 1.36 -12.99 -7.45
CA TYR A 60 2.60 -13.39 -8.09
C TYR A 60 3.10 -14.65 -7.40
N SER A 61 3.66 -15.57 -8.17
CA SER A 61 4.39 -16.72 -7.67
C SER A 61 5.54 -17.08 -8.59
N ASP A 62 6.65 -17.53 -8.03
CA ASP A 62 7.75 -18.15 -8.75
C ASP A 62 8.38 -19.27 -7.92
N ASP A 63 9.14 -20.16 -8.58
CA ASP A 63 9.83 -21.30 -7.93
C ASP A 63 11.35 -21.11 -7.84
N THR A 64 11.85 -19.90 -8.13
CA THR A 64 13.29 -19.61 -8.30
C THR A 64 13.85 -18.67 -7.24
N SER A 65 12.98 -18.02 -6.48
CA SER A 65 13.33 -17.06 -5.46
C SER A 65 14.09 -17.71 -4.31
N GLY A 66 15.06 -16.96 -3.79
CA GLY A 66 15.84 -17.35 -2.62
C GLY A 66 15.14 -16.99 -1.31
N ALA A 67 15.94 -16.75 -0.28
CA ALA A 67 15.44 -16.40 1.05
C ALA A 67 14.80 -15.00 1.13
N ALA A 68 15.07 -14.10 0.18
CA ALA A 68 14.50 -12.75 0.14
C ALA A 68 13.47 -12.62 -0.98
N LEU A 69 12.43 -11.80 -0.75
CA LEU A 69 11.39 -11.57 -1.76
C LEU A 69 11.96 -10.94 -3.04
N PRO A 70 11.49 -11.36 -4.22
CA PRO A 70 12.00 -10.87 -5.49
C PRO A 70 11.46 -9.48 -5.83
N ASP A 71 12.13 -8.83 -6.78
CA ASP A 71 11.58 -7.68 -7.49
C ASP A 71 10.57 -8.17 -8.54
N VAL A 72 9.30 -7.80 -8.38
CA VAL A 72 8.25 -7.97 -9.38
C VAL A 72 8.22 -6.74 -10.28
N SER A 73 8.83 -6.87 -11.46
CA SER A 73 8.90 -5.85 -12.50
C SER A 73 8.94 -6.52 -13.89
N PRO A 74 8.28 -5.97 -14.94
CA PRO A 74 7.49 -4.73 -14.98
C PRO A 74 6.15 -4.84 -14.22
N TYR A 75 5.31 -3.81 -14.34
CA TYR A 75 3.95 -3.84 -13.77
C TYR A 75 3.19 -5.09 -14.23
N LEU A 76 2.71 -5.88 -13.28
CA LEU A 76 1.86 -7.05 -13.51
C LEU A 76 0.39 -6.64 -13.39
N ALA A 77 -0.47 -7.17 -14.24
CA ALA A 77 -1.92 -7.00 -14.09
C ALA A 77 -2.45 -7.86 -12.93
N CYS A 78 -3.49 -7.37 -12.25
CA CYS A 78 -4.30 -8.19 -11.36
C CYS A 78 -5.31 -9.01 -12.18
N ALA A 79 -6.22 -9.73 -11.51
CA ALA A 79 -7.32 -10.42 -12.19
C ALA A 79 -8.24 -9.46 -12.98
N ASP A 80 -8.29 -8.19 -12.55
CA ASP A 80 -8.84 -7.06 -13.31
C ASP A 80 -7.67 -6.31 -13.97
N ASP A 81 -7.66 -6.26 -15.30
CA ASP A 81 -6.59 -5.69 -16.11
C ASP A 81 -6.46 -4.17 -15.98
N ARG A 82 -7.48 -3.51 -15.44
CA ARG A 82 -7.45 -2.09 -15.08
C ARG A 82 -6.54 -1.82 -13.89
N VAL A 83 -6.24 -2.84 -13.08
CA VAL A 83 -5.33 -2.75 -11.95
C VAL A 83 -4.00 -3.38 -12.31
N SER A 84 -2.91 -2.63 -12.11
CA SER A 84 -1.56 -3.14 -12.28
C SER A 84 -0.68 -2.78 -11.08
N TRP A 85 0.33 -3.58 -10.82
CA TRP A 85 1.17 -3.41 -9.65
C TRP A 85 2.62 -3.83 -9.87
N GLN A 86 3.50 -3.33 -9.02
CA GLN A 86 4.90 -3.77 -8.93
C GLN A 86 5.29 -3.88 -7.47
N PHE A 87 6.24 -4.75 -7.17
CA PHE A 87 6.82 -4.89 -5.84
C PHE A 87 8.33 -4.92 -5.95
N ARG A 88 9.04 -4.11 -5.18
CA ARG A 88 10.50 -3.99 -5.31
C ARG A 88 11.18 -3.77 -3.98
N ARG A 89 12.39 -4.31 -3.85
CA ARG A 89 13.33 -3.94 -2.79
C ARG A 89 14.18 -2.75 -3.25
N ILE A 90 14.25 -1.71 -2.44
CA ILE A 90 15.08 -0.53 -2.69
C ILE A 90 16.13 -0.43 -1.59
N VAL A 91 17.39 -0.56 -2.00
CA VAL A 91 18.56 -0.43 -1.12
C VAL A 91 19.22 0.91 -1.43
N SER A 92 19.00 1.90 -0.56
CA SER A 92 19.47 3.29 -0.77
C SER A 92 20.95 3.50 -0.45
N ARG A 93 21.56 2.61 0.34
CA ARG A 93 22.98 2.66 0.73
C ARG A 93 23.56 1.24 0.83
N PRO A 94 24.80 1.00 0.38
CA PRO A 94 25.50 -0.25 0.63
C PRO A 94 25.55 -0.55 2.14
N GLY A 95 25.14 -1.76 2.53
CA GLY A 95 25.09 -2.20 3.94
C GLY A 95 23.82 -1.81 4.72
N SER A 96 22.84 -1.16 4.08
CA SER A 96 21.49 -0.99 4.66
C SER A 96 20.58 -2.13 4.23
N ASP A 97 19.66 -2.53 5.11
CA ASP A 97 18.63 -3.52 4.78
C ASP A 97 17.64 -3.02 3.71
N GLY A 98 17.50 -1.70 3.56
CA GLY A 98 16.61 -1.05 2.60
C GLY A 98 15.14 -1.16 2.99
N PHE A 99 14.27 -0.98 2.00
CA PHE A 99 12.83 -1.06 2.15
C PHE A 99 12.19 -1.84 1.00
N TYR A 100 11.03 -2.42 1.25
CA TYR A 100 10.16 -2.97 0.21
C TYR A 100 9.09 -1.94 -0.16
N LEU A 101 8.78 -1.85 -1.45
CA LEU A 101 7.80 -0.91 -1.99
C LEU A 101 6.81 -1.66 -2.88
N LEU A 102 5.54 -1.69 -2.47
CA LEU A 102 4.41 -2.05 -3.32
C LEU A 102 3.86 -0.78 -3.96
N VAL A 103 3.68 -0.77 -5.28
CA VAL A 103 2.98 0.30 -5.98
C VAL A 103 1.84 -0.29 -6.77
N VAL A 104 0.63 0.24 -6.57
CA VAL A 104 -0.60 -0.20 -7.25
C VAL A 104 -1.15 0.96 -8.06
N ARG A 105 -1.58 0.67 -9.29
CA ARG A 105 -2.19 1.62 -10.22
C ARG A 105 -3.53 1.05 -10.67
N TYR A 106 -4.51 1.93 -10.81
CA TYR A 106 -5.81 1.67 -11.39
C TYR A 106 -6.07 2.67 -12.51
N SER A 107 -6.55 2.20 -13.67
CA SER A 107 -7.10 3.08 -14.69
C SER A 107 -8.26 2.43 -15.45
N ASP A 108 -9.36 3.15 -15.60
CA ASP A 108 -10.50 2.76 -16.43
C ASP A 108 -10.60 3.58 -17.73
N GLY A 109 -9.54 4.33 -18.05
CA GLY A 109 -9.53 5.31 -19.14
C GLY A 109 -9.62 6.74 -18.59
N PRO A 110 -10.83 7.28 -18.32
CA PRO A 110 -10.99 8.66 -17.87
C PRO A 110 -10.57 8.88 -16.41
N HIS A 111 -10.46 7.83 -15.60
CA HIS A 111 -9.99 7.92 -14.23
C HIS A 111 -8.69 7.14 -14.06
N SER A 112 -7.75 7.75 -13.33
CA SER A 112 -6.48 7.13 -12.94
C SER A 112 -6.27 7.33 -11.44
N ARG A 113 -5.88 6.26 -10.76
CA ARG A 113 -5.54 6.29 -9.33
C ARG A 113 -4.29 5.47 -9.07
N ALA A 114 -3.50 5.90 -8.10
CA ALA A 114 -2.32 5.18 -7.67
C ALA A 114 -2.15 5.27 -6.15
N GLY A 115 -1.51 4.24 -5.60
CA GLY A 115 -1.13 4.19 -4.20
C GLY A 115 0.15 3.39 -4.06
N SER A 116 0.83 3.58 -2.93
CA SER A 116 2.01 2.79 -2.61
C SER A 116 2.12 2.57 -1.11
N ARG A 117 2.76 1.46 -0.76
CA ARG A 117 3.13 1.15 0.61
C ARG A 117 4.60 0.79 0.66
N GLU A 118 5.28 1.45 1.60
CA GLU A 118 6.66 1.16 1.96
C GLU A 118 6.69 0.39 3.28
N TRP A 119 7.60 -0.56 3.37
CA TRP A 119 7.93 -1.26 4.60
C TRP A 119 9.44 -1.31 4.77
N GLN A 120 9.91 -1.22 6.02
CA GLN A 120 11.31 -1.49 6.31
C GLN A 120 11.60 -2.96 5.99
N ALA A 121 12.76 -3.27 5.42
CA ALA A 121 13.11 -4.66 5.11
C ALA A 121 13.16 -5.55 6.37
N ALA A 122 13.43 -4.96 7.55
CA ALA A 122 13.36 -5.64 8.84
C ALA A 122 11.95 -6.16 9.22
N GLU A 123 10.88 -5.65 8.58
CA GLU A 123 9.53 -6.17 8.73
C GLU A 123 9.31 -7.50 7.99
N PHE A 124 10.27 -7.92 7.18
CA PHE A 124 10.31 -9.17 6.42
C PHE A 124 11.50 -10.00 6.89
N PRO A 125 11.49 -10.48 8.15
CA PRO A 125 12.63 -11.18 8.70
C PRO A 125 12.84 -12.51 7.97
N VAL A 126 14.10 -12.79 7.64
CA VAL A 126 14.52 -14.12 7.20
C VAL A 126 14.66 -14.99 8.45
N VAL A 127 13.78 -15.97 8.60
CA VAL A 127 13.80 -16.98 9.66
C VAL A 127 14.51 -18.22 9.15
N VAL A 128 15.37 -18.81 9.97
CA VAL A 128 16.02 -20.09 9.68
C VAL A 128 15.30 -21.19 10.46
N GLY A 129 14.68 -22.12 9.74
CA GLY A 129 14.01 -23.29 10.31
C GLY A 129 15.00 -24.27 10.97
N GLY A 130 14.48 -25.21 11.76
CA GLY A 130 15.30 -26.23 12.43
C GLY A 130 16.00 -27.21 11.48
N ASP A 131 15.59 -27.22 10.22
CA ASP A 131 16.16 -27.94 9.08
C ASP A 131 17.18 -27.09 8.28
N GLY A 132 17.43 -25.84 8.69
CA GLY A 132 18.32 -24.91 8.01
C GLY A 132 17.70 -24.17 6.81
N VAL A 133 16.41 -24.40 6.52
CA VAL A 133 15.69 -23.71 5.44
C VAL A 133 15.45 -22.25 5.84
N GLN A 134 15.74 -21.33 4.92
CA GLN A 134 15.48 -19.90 5.12
C GLN A 134 14.13 -19.52 4.55
N GLU A 135 13.31 -18.87 5.35
CA GLU A 135 11.98 -18.41 4.99
C GLU A 135 11.80 -16.94 5.34
N THR A 136 11.21 -16.16 4.45
CA THR A 136 10.71 -14.82 4.77
C THR A 136 9.20 -14.87 4.73
N VAL A 137 8.53 -14.40 5.79
CA VAL A 137 7.07 -14.21 5.82
C VAL A 137 6.77 -12.82 6.33
N TYR A 138 5.85 -12.12 5.66
CA TYR A 138 5.29 -10.89 6.15
C TYR A 138 3.93 -11.12 6.83
N SER A 139 3.77 -10.56 8.04
CA SER A 139 2.53 -10.69 8.83
C SER A 139 2.11 -9.34 9.46
N GLY A 140 2.02 -8.29 8.65
CA GLY A 140 1.60 -6.95 9.11
C GLY A 140 0.48 -6.33 8.26
N PRO A 141 -0.09 -5.20 8.69
CA PRO A 141 -1.12 -4.50 7.93
C PRO A 141 -0.51 -3.81 6.71
N ALA A 142 -1.17 -3.98 5.58
CA ALA A 142 -0.76 -3.42 4.30
C ALA A 142 -1.84 -2.52 3.70
N ASP A 143 -2.79 -2.07 4.52
CA ASP A 143 -3.94 -1.37 4.00
C ASP A 143 -3.55 0.07 3.65
N PHE A 144 -3.76 0.44 2.39
CA PHE A 144 -3.57 1.82 1.93
C PHE A 144 -4.59 2.19 0.85
N PRO A 145 -5.02 3.46 0.82
CA PRO A 145 -5.90 3.97 -0.21
C PRO A 145 -5.12 4.28 -1.50
N LEU A 146 -5.79 4.15 -2.64
CA LEU A 146 -5.33 4.74 -3.90
C LEU A 146 -5.90 6.16 -4.03
N ALA A 147 -5.03 7.12 -4.31
CA ALA A 147 -5.39 8.52 -4.55
C ALA A 147 -5.43 8.82 -6.05
N ASN A 148 -6.04 9.94 -6.45
CA ASN A 148 -6.01 10.39 -7.84
C ASN A 148 -4.55 10.58 -8.29
N ALA A 149 -4.22 10.06 -9.46
CA ALA A 149 -2.88 10.07 -10.04
C ALA A 149 -2.79 11.03 -11.23
#